data_AF-A0A7C5SA83-F1
#
_entry.id   AF-A0A7C5SA83-F1
#
_cell.length_a   1.000
_cell.length_b   1.000
_cell.length_c   1.000
_cell.angle_alpha   90.00
_cell.angle_beta   90.00
_cell.angle_gamma   90.00
#
_symmetry.space_group_name_H-M   'P 1'
#
loop_
_entity.id
_entity.type
_entity.pdbx_description
1 polymer ?
#
loop_
_entity_poly.entity_id
_entity_poly.type
_entity_poly.pdbx_seq_one_letter_code
_entity_poly.pdbx_strand_id
1 'polypeptide(L)'
;IKGPGDMIFYVEPAPYWEPAEESFIIHYTKVVVNALGLEEGWDAEVGLPVEIVPLTRPYGLWAGNVFQGVVKFNGKPVPFAEVEVEYYNKDGSIRPPADAYITQVIKADKNGVFTYAMPRAGWWGFAALVTAPYKLEKNGKKYPVELGGVIWVKTRDMR
;
A
#
# COMPACT_ATOMS: atom_id res chain seq x y z
N ILE A 1 -25.73 -1.11 4.22
CA ILE A 1 -24.71 -2.18 4.43
C ILE A 1 -25.26 -3.43 3.75
N LYS A 2 -24.58 -3.97 2.74
CA LYS A 2 -25.03 -5.14 1.97
C LYS A 2 -24.33 -6.39 2.54
N GLY A 3 -25.00 -7.09 3.45
CA GLY A 3 -24.62 -8.43 3.92
C GLY A 3 -23.39 -8.53 4.84
N PRO A 4 -23.19 -9.69 5.49
CA PRO A 4 -21.92 -10.06 6.12
C PRO A 4 -20.85 -10.35 5.05
N GLY A 5 -19.59 -9.97 5.32
CA GLY A 5 -18.47 -10.10 4.37
C GLY A 5 -17.37 -9.06 4.60
N ASP A 6 -16.12 -9.35 4.24
CA ASP A 6 -15.07 -8.33 4.27
C ASP A 6 -15.34 -7.26 3.20
N MET A 7 -15.28 -5.99 3.60
CA MET A 7 -15.52 -4.86 2.72
C MET A 7 -14.18 -4.22 2.32
N ILE A 8 -13.94 -4.12 1.02
CA ILE A 8 -12.79 -3.37 0.49
C ILE A 8 -13.27 -1.97 0.09
N PHE A 9 -12.70 -0.95 0.72
CA PHE A 9 -12.88 0.45 0.31
C PHE A 9 -11.64 0.87 -0.46
N TYR A 10 -11.83 1.55 -1.59
CA TYR A 10 -10.73 2.03 -2.41
C TYR A 10 -11.05 3.37 -3.07
N VAL A 11 -9.99 4.08 -3.48
CA VAL A 11 -10.07 5.37 -4.18
C VAL A 11 -9.11 5.36 -5.36
N GLU A 12 -9.61 5.86 -6.50
CA GLU A 12 -8.79 6.26 -7.65
C GLU A 12 -8.69 7.79 -7.65
N PRO A 13 -7.57 8.37 -7.18
CA PRO A 13 -7.43 9.81 -7.13
C PRO A 13 -7.04 10.39 -8.50
N ALA A 14 -7.22 11.71 -8.66
CA ALA A 14 -6.61 12.42 -9.76
C ALA A 14 -5.07 12.44 -9.59
N PRO A 15 -4.28 12.44 -10.69
CA PRO A 15 -2.83 12.56 -10.61
C PRO A 15 -2.42 13.87 -9.94
N TYR A 16 -1.42 13.82 -9.06
CA TYR A 16 -0.79 15.02 -8.50
C TYR A 16 0.66 15.13 -8.97
N TRP A 17 1.20 16.34 -8.97
CA TRP A 17 2.59 16.60 -9.36
C TRP A 17 3.49 16.54 -8.14
N GLU A 18 4.55 15.74 -8.18
CA GLU A 18 5.60 15.67 -7.16
C GLU A 18 6.87 16.39 -7.66
N PRO A 19 7.16 17.61 -7.17
CA PRO A 19 8.32 18.38 -7.63
C PRO A 19 9.67 17.69 -7.37
N ALA A 20 9.79 16.93 -6.29
CA ALA A 20 11.06 16.28 -5.94
C ALA A 20 11.46 15.18 -6.95
N GLU A 21 10.46 14.56 -7.58
CA GLU A 21 10.65 13.45 -8.52
C GLU A 21 10.52 13.86 -9.99
N GLU A 22 10.11 15.10 -10.26
CA GLU A 22 9.65 15.55 -11.58
C GLU A 22 8.65 14.58 -12.24
N SER A 23 7.75 14.01 -11.44
CA SER A 23 6.80 12.98 -11.84
C SER A 23 5.35 13.39 -11.51
N PHE A 24 4.40 12.75 -12.18
CA PHE A 24 3.02 12.70 -11.68
C PHE A 24 2.80 11.42 -10.92
N ILE A 25 2.14 11.47 -9.77
CA ILE A 25 1.86 10.31 -8.94
C ILE A 25 0.37 10.04 -8.87
N ILE A 26 -0.03 8.77 -8.96
CA ILE A 26 -1.40 8.29 -8.74
C ILE A 26 -1.38 7.16 -7.72
N HIS A 27 -1.93 7.39 -6.53
CA HIS A 27 -2.00 6.37 -5.47
C HIS A 27 -3.38 5.71 -5.39
N TYR A 28 -3.50 4.54 -6.02
CA TYR A 28 -4.64 3.64 -5.90
C TYR A 28 -4.67 3.04 -4.49
N THR A 29 -5.44 3.65 -3.60
CA THR A 29 -5.39 3.34 -2.17
C THR A 29 -6.58 2.48 -1.77
N LYS A 30 -6.33 1.41 -1.00
CA LYS A 30 -7.37 0.58 -0.40
C LYS A 30 -7.18 0.29 1.08
N VAL A 31 -8.28 -0.05 1.73
CA VAL A 31 -8.34 -0.61 3.08
C VAL A 31 -9.38 -1.72 3.12
N VAL A 32 -9.09 -2.79 3.85
CA VAL A 32 -10.00 -3.92 4.05
C VAL A 32 -10.57 -3.83 5.45
N VAL A 33 -11.90 -3.85 5.56
CA VAL A 33 -12.64 -3.74 6.82
C VAL A 33 -13.48 -5.00 7.00
N ASN A 34 -13.25 -5.69 8.13
CA ASN A 34 -14.10 -6.81 8.49
C ASN A 34 -15.49 -6.34 8.90
N ALA A 35 -16.51 -6.74 8.14
CA ALA A 35 -17.90 -6.51 8.51
C ALA A 35 -18.54 -7.82 8.97
N LEU A 36 -18.97 -7.83 10.24
CA LEU A 36 -19.76 -8.90 10.86
C LEU A 36 -19.07 -10.26 10.95
N GLY A 37 -17.73 -10.30 11.04
CA GLY A 37 -16.96 -11.50 11.40
C GLY A 37 -16.85 -12.57 10.30
N LEU A 38 -17.31 -12.28 9.08
CA LEU A 38 -17.12 -13.16 7.94
C LEU A 38 -15.74 -12.86 7.31
N GLU A 39 -14.92 -13.89 7.13
CA GLU A 39 -13.51 -13.76 6.70
C GLU A 39 -13.33 -14.13 5.22
N GLU A 40 -14.22 -13.64 4.36
CA GLU A 40 -14.23 -13.92 2.92
C GLU A 40 -13.94 -12.66 2.10
N GLY A 41 -13.07 -12.79 1.10
CA GLY A 41 -12.83 -11.76 0.09
C GLY A 41 -11.79 -10.70 0.46
N TRP A 42 -11.19 -10.75 1.65
CA TRP A 42 -10.11 -9.83 2.04
C TRP A 42 -8.86 -9.94 1.17
N ASP A 43 -8.64 -11.09 0.53
CA ASP A 43 -7.57 -11.43 -0.41
C ASP A 43 -8.00 -11.29 -1.88
N ALA A 44 -9.20 -10.77 -2.15
CA ALA A 44 -9.67 -10.54 -3.50
C ALA A 44 -8.96 -9.36 -4.16
N GLU A 45 -8.75 -9.48 -5.48
CA GLU A 45 -8.36 -8.37 -6.33
C GLU A 45 -9.54 -7.44 -6.58
N VAL A 46 -9.29 -6.13 -6.46
CA VAL A 46 -10.23 -5.08 -6.84
C VAL A 46 -10.17 -4.82 -8.35
N GLY A 47 -9.02 -5.06 -8.98
CA GLY A 47 -8.77 -4.77 -10.39
C GLY A 47 -8.17 -3.38 -10.64
N LEU A 48 -7.51 -2.80 -9.62
CA LEU A 48 -6.79 -1.54 -9.75
C LEU A 48 -5.56 -1.73 -10.66
N PRO A 49 -5.08 -0.68 -11.37
CA PRO A 49 -3.92 -0.79 -12.24
C PRO A 49 -2.68 -1.29 -11.50
N VAL A 50 -2.46 -0.80 -10.28
CA VAL A 50 -1.46 -1.31 -9.34
C VAL A 50 -2.17 -1.69 -8.06
N GLU A 51 -1.91 -2.89 -7.57
CA GLU A 51 -2.62 -3.43 -6.42
C GLU A 51 -1.70 -4.26 -5.53
N ILE A 52 -1.84 -4.10 -4.21
CA ILE A 52 -1.28 -5.04 -3.23
C ILE A 52 -2.38 -6.00 -2.82
N VAL A 53 -2.22 -7.28 -3.12
CA VAL A 53 -3.13 -8.34 -2.66
C VAL A 53 -2.56 -8.92 -1.36
N PRO A 54 -3.29 -8.85 -0.23
CA PRO A 54 -2.78 -9.34 1.05
C PRO A 54 -2.68 -10.86 1.05
N LEU A 55 -1.58 -11.38 1.60
CA LEU A 55 -1.42 -12.79 1.97
C LEU A 55 -1.62 -13.01 3.48
N THR A 56 -1.45 -11.95 4.28
CA THR A 56 -1.85 -11.92 5.68
C THR A 56 -3.17 -11.16 5.82
N ARG A 57 -4.10 -11.68 6.63
CA ARG A 57 -5.35 -11.00 6.93
C ARG A 57 -5.10 -9.56 7.46
N PRO A 58 -5.54 -8.51 6.75
CA PRO A 58 -5.08 -7.13 6.98
C PRO A 58 -5.68 -6.44 8.22
N TYR A 59 -6.75 -6.99 8.79
CA TYR A 59 -7.43 -6.44 9.97
C TYR A 59 -7.18 -7.23 11.28
N GLY A 60 -6.40 -8.32 11.21
CA GLY A 60 -6.15 -9.24 12.32
C GLY A 60 -4.71 -9.21 12.85
N LEU A 61 -4.08 -8.04 12.91
CA LEU A 61 -2.65 -7.92 13.17
C LEU A 61 -2.37 -7.40 14.59
N TRP A 62 -1.49 -8.08 15.32
CA TRP A 62 -0.85 -7.55 16.52
C TRP A 62 0.44 -6.79 16.16
N ALA A 63 0.89 -5.89 17.03
CA ALA A 63 2.24 -5.36 16.97
C ALA A 63 3.25 -6.52 17.05
N GLY A 64 4.25 -6.50 16.17
CA GLY A 64 5.21 -7.60 15.98
C GLY A 64 4.78 -8.66 14.96
N ASN A 65 3.50 -8.68 14.53
CA ASN A 65 3.10 -9.56 13.44
C ASN A 65 3.72 -9.13 12.11
N VAL A 66 3.77 -10.10 11.20
CA VAL A 66 4.21 -9.92 9.82
C VAL A 66 3.01 -9.71 8.91
N PHE A 67 3.06 -8.68 8.08
CA PHE A 67 2.19 -8.51 6.93
C PHE A 67 2.93 -8.95 5.66
N GLN A 68 2.28 -9.80 4.87
CA GLN A 68 2.73 -10.18 3.54
C GLN A 68 1.69 -9.75 2.51
N GLY A 69 2.18 -9.35 1.34
CA GLY A 69 1.33 -9.01 0.19
C GLY A 69 2.03 -9.31 -1.13
N VAL A 70 1.24 -9.45 -2.18
CA VAL A 70 1.70 -9.59 -3.57
C VAL A 70 1.46 -8.28 -4.30
N VAL A 71 2.52 -7.68 -4.84
CA VAL A 71 2.40 -6.53 -5.74
C VAL A 71 1.96 -7.02 -7.11
N LYS A 72 0.90 -6.42 -7.64
CA LYS A 72 0.39 -6.69 -8.98
C LYS A 72 0.29 -5.41 -9.81
N PHE A 73 0.61 -5.51 -11.09
CA PHE A 73 0.36 -4.50 -12.11
C PHE A 73 -0.50 -5.11 -13.21
N ASN A 74 -1.69 -4.56 -13.42
CA ASN A 74 -2.72 -5.08 -14.33
C ASN A 74 -3.00 -6.59 -14.09
N GLY A 75 -3.21 -6.96 -12.82
CA GLY A 75 -3.51 -8.33 -12.37
C GLY A 75 -2.32 -9.31 -12.41
N LYS A 76 -1.14 -8.89 -12.88
CA LYS A 76 0.05 -9.73 -12.95
C LYS A 76 1.02 -9.40 -11.83
N PRO A 77 1.61 -10.40 -11.14
CA PRO A 77 2.63 -10.12 -10.14
C PRO A 77 3.81 -9.33 -10.70
N VAL A 78 4.35 -8.42 -9.90
CA VAL A 78 5.52 -7.59 -10.26
C VAL A 78 6.74 -8.11 -9.50
N PRO A 79 7.62 -8.88 -10.15
CA PRO A 79 8.85 -9.35 -9.52
C PRO A 79 9.70 -8.18 -9.06
N PHE A 80 10.30 -8.31 -7.87
CA PHE A 80 11.30 -7.35 -7.39
C PHE A 80 10.81 -5.90 -7.26
N ALA A 81 9.49 -5.70 -7.19
CA ALA A 81 8.89 -4.40 -6.93
C ALA A 81 9.42 -3.79 -5.63
N GLU A 82 9.61 -2.48 -5.63
CA GLU A 82 9.88 -1.72 -4.42
C GLU A 82 8.55 -1.38 -3.73
N VAL A 83 8.53 -1.54 -2.41
CA VAL A 83 7.39 -1.24 -1.55
C VAL A 83 7.86 -0.31 -0.45
N GLU A 84 7.34 0.89 -0.44
CA GLU A 84 7.55 1.87 0.62
C GLU A 84 6.60 1.59 1.77
N VAL A 85 7.10 1.73 3.00
CA VAL A 85 6.38 1.43 4.23
C VAL A 85 6.53 2.58 5.20
N GLU A 86 5.38 3.09 5.66
CA GLU A 86 5.33 4.21 6.61
C GLU A 86 4.37 3.94 7.76
N TYR A 87 4.74 4.43 8.93
CA TYR A 87 3.85 4.48 10.09
C TYR A 87 3.13 5.82 10.15
N TYR A 88 1.82 5.81 10.37
CA TYR A 88 1.04 7.05 10.53
C TYR A 88 1.32 7.72 11.89
N ASN A 89 2.42 8.47 11.95
CA ASN A 89 2.91 9.21 13.11
C ASN A 89 2.17 10.54 13.30
N LYS A 90 0.83 10.51 13.37
CA LYS A 90 -0.02 11.71 13.36
C LYS A 90 0.34 12.75 14.42
N ASP A 91 0.73 12.30 15.61
CA ASP A 91 1.06 13.16 16.75
C ASP A 91 2.54 13.55 16.80
N GLY A 92 3.36 13.06 15.87
CA GLY A 92 4.81 13.29 15.87
C GLY A 92 5.51 12.69 17.09
N SER A 93 4.91 11.73 17.78
CA SER A 93 5.48 11.12 18.99
C SER A 93 6.75 10.32 18.72
N ILE A 94 6.91 9.81 17.50
CA ILE A 94 8.16 9.17 17.05
C ILE A 94 9.05 10.22 16.42
N ARG A 95 10.33 10.24 16.83
CA ARG A 95 11.39 10.99 16.16
C ARG A 95 12.34 10.00 15.49
N PRO A 96 12.22 9.79 14.17
CA PRO A 96 13.10 8.90 13.43
C PRO A 96 14.55 9.42 13.46
N PRO A 97 15.56 8.55 13.57
CA PRO A 97 16.96 8.98 13.60
C PRO A 97 17.51 9.38 12.22
N ALA A 98 16.81 9.03 11.13
CA ALA A 98 17.12 9.38 9.75
C ALA A 98 15.90 9.16 8.84
N ASP A 99 15.92 9.71 7.62
CA ASP A 99 14.80 9.61 6.65
C ASP A 99 14.44 8.17 6.28
N ALA A 100 15.41 7.26 6.26
CA ALA A 100 15.19 5.84 6.02
C ALA A 100 14.31 5.14 7.08
N TYR A 101 14.05 5.79 8.21
CA TYR A 101 13.12 5.34 9.25
C TYR A 101 11.74 6.01 9.15
N ILE A 102 11.61 7.05 8.32
CA ILE A 102 10.32 7.66 7.95
C ILE A 102 9.69 6.77 6.87
N THR A 103 10.39 6.67 5.73
CA THR A 103 10.00 5.85 4.58
C THR A 103 10.95 4.66 4.47
N GLN A 104 10.47 3.48 4.84
CA GLN A 104 11.24 2.25 4.75
C GLN A 104 10.97 1.57 3.41
N VAL A 105 11.99 0.94 2.82
CA VAL A 105 11.84 0.30 1.50
C VAL A 105 12.06 -1.21 1.61
N ILE A 106 11.15 -1.98 1.02
CA ILE A 106 11.24 -3.43 0.88
C ILE A 106 11.30 -3.76 -0.60
N LYS A 107 12.05 -4.80 -0.94
CA LYS A 107 12.04 -5.39 -2.28
C LYS A 107 11.27 -6.70 -2.28
N ALA A 108 10.29 -6.82 -3.15
CA ALA A 108 9.54 -8.06 -3.34
C ALA A 108 10.41 -9.18 -3.93
N ASP A 109 9.96 -10.42 -3.82
CA ASP A 109 10.62 -11.57 -4.43
C ASP A 109 10.26 -11.72 -5.93
N LYS A 110 10.69 -12.83 -6.54
CA LYS A 110 10.42 -13.13 -7.96
C LYS A 110 8.92 -13.30 -8.30
N ASN A 111 8.09 -13.56 -7.29
CA ASN A 111 6.64 -13.71 -7.41
C ASN A 111 5.90 -12.43 -7.02
N GLY A 112 6.61 -11.33 -6.77
CA GLY A 112 6.03 -10.07 -6.30
C GLY A 112 5.61 -10.09 -4.83
N VAL A 113 6.03 -11.09 -4.05
CA VAL A 113 5.70 -11.18 -2.63
C VAL A 113 6.67 -10.32 -1.81
N PHE A 114 6.15 -9.45 -0.95
CA PHE A 114 6.93 -8.75 0.07
C PHE A 114 6.50 -9.17 1.48
N THR A 115 7.35 -8.87 2.46
CA THR A 115 7.15 -9.24 3.87
C THR A 115 7.66 -8.13 4.77
N TYR A 116 6.86 -7.73 5.77
CA TYR A 116 7.24 -6.70 6.73
C TYR A 116 6.71 -7.00 8.13
N ALA A 117 7.55 -6.84 9.16
CA ALA A 117 7.15 -6.93 10.56
C ALA A 117 6.88 -5.53 11.10
N MET A 118 5.68 -5.28 11.62
CA MET A 118 5.28 -3.95 12.10
C MET A 118 5.57 -3.84 13.61
N PRO A 119 6.57 -3.06 14.04
CA PRO A 119 7.06 -3.09 15.43
C PRO A 119 6.13 -2.41 16.45
N ARG A 120 5.12 -1.66 15.99
CA ARG A 120 4.26 -0.84 16.86
C ARG A 120 2.80 -0.95 16.46
N ALA A 121 1.91 -0.89 17.45
CA ALA A 121 0.48 -0.74 17.25
C ALA A 121 0.15 0.60 16.55
N GLY A 122 -0.76 0.58 15.59
CA GLY A 122 -1.21 1.75 14.85
C GLY A 122 -1.42 1.48 13.37
N TRP A 123 -1.52 2.54 12.58
CA TRP A 123 -1.72 2.44 11.14
C TRP A 123 -0.40 2.41 10.40
N TRP A 124 -0.31 1.48 9.45
CA TRP A 124 0.84 1.30 8.56
C TRP A 124 0.36 1.34 7.11
N GLY A 125 1.02 2.16 6.30
CA GLY A 125 0.79 2.26 4.85
C GLY A 125 1.88 1.51 4.11
N PHE A 126 1.49 0.77 3.08
CA PHE A 126 2.37 0.08 2.14
C PHE A 126 2.08 0.60 0.74
N ALA A 127 3.05 1.19 0.06
CA ALA A 127 2.91 1.72 -1.29
C ALA A 127 3.87 0.99 -2.25
N ALA A 128 3.32 0.22 -3.18
CA ALA A 128 4.09 -0.43 -4.23
C ALA A 128 4.07 0.46 -5.48
N LEU A 129 5.24 0.95 -5.90
CA LEU A 129 5.38 1.93 -6.96
C LEU A 129 5.80 1.26 -8.26
N VAL A 130 5.16 1.64 -9.37
CA VAL A 130 5.54 1.23 -10.72
C VAL A 130 5.41 2.39 -11.70
N THR A 131 6.32 2.46 -12.67
CA THR A 131 6.24 3.48 -13.72
C THR A 131 5.15 3.13 -14.74
N ALA A 132 4.26 4.07 -15.02
CA ALA A 132 3.25 3.92 -16.06
C ALA A 132 3.88 3.85 -17.47
N PRO A 133 3.24 3.17 -18.43
CA PRO A 133 3.70 3.17 -19.83
C PRO A 133 3.39 4.47 -20.58
N TYR A 134 2.78 5.46 -19.92
CA TYR A 134 2.38 6.75 -20.47
C TYR A 134 2.97 7.91 -19.67
N LYS A 135 2.86 9.11 -20.26
CA LYS A 135 3.32 10.37 -19.67
C LYS A 135 2.19 11.38 -19.64
N LEU A 136 2.21 12.28 -18.66
CA LEU A 136 1.29 13.42 -18.58
C LEU A 136 2.02 14.72 -18.92
N GLU A 137 1.28 15.69 -19.44
CA GLU A 137 1.83 16.99 -19.82
C GLU A 137 1.66 18.01 -18.69
N LYS A 138 2.71 18.80 -18.46
CA LYS A 138 2.69 19.97 -17.59
C LYS A 138 3.54 21.06 -18.22
N ASN A 139 2.96 22.25 -18.42
CA ASN A 139 3.65 23.42 -18.99
C ASN A 139 4.36 23.11 -20.33
N GLY A 140 3.72 22.33 -21.22
CA GLY A 140 4.27 21.96 -22.53
C GLY A 140 5.39 20.91 -22.53
N LYS A 141 5.74 20.33 -21.36
CA LYS A 141 6.68 19.20 -21.25
C LYS A 141 5.96 17.95 -20.75
N LYS A 142 6.35 16.78 -21.27
CA LYS A 142 5.83 15.47 -20.84
C LYS A 142 6.69 14.89 -19.72
N TYR A 143 6.04 14.44 -18.65
CA TYR A 143 6.67 13.89 -17.46
C TYR A 143 6.23 12.44 -17.21
N PRO A 144 7.10 11.60 -16.60
CA PRO A 144 6.74 10.26 -16.20
C PRO A 144 5.54 10.27 -15.24
N VAL A 145 4.80 9.17 -15.24
CA VAL A 145 3.73 8.93 -14.28
C VAL A 145 4.13 7.72 -13.45
N GLU A 146 4.11 7.88 -12.14
CA GLU A 146 4.24 6.80 -11.18
C GLU A 146 2.87 6.39 -10.67
N LEU A 147 2.63 5.09 -10.66
CA LEU A 147 1.41 4.48 -10.16
C LEU A 147 1.75 3.74 -8.88
N GLY A 148 1.08 4.10 -7.79
CA GLY A 148 1.22 3.44 -6.51
C GLY A 148 0.00 2.60 -6.18
N GLY A 149 0.20 1.31 -5.92
CA GLY A 149 -0.79 0.47 -5.27
C GLY A 149 -0.59 0.58 -3.76
N VAL A 150 -1.54 1.20 -3.06
CA VAL A 150 -1.42 1.49 -1.62
C VAL A 150 -2.42 0.66 -0.81
N ILE A 151 -1.95 -0.01 0.24
CA ILE A 151 -2.81 -0.65 1.24
C ILE A 151 -2.49 -0.15 2.64
N TRP A 152 -3.55 0.15 3.40
CA TRP A 152 -3.44 0.48 4.82
C TRP A 152 -3.88 -0.71 5.68
N VAL A 153 -3.08 -1.02 6.69
CA VAL A 153 -3.39 -2.03 7.71
C VAL A 153 -3.22 -1.45 9.11
N LYS A 154 -3.87 -2.07 10.08
CA LYS A 154 -3.80 -1.62 11.47
C LYS A 154 -3.36 -2.73 12.40
N THR A 155 -2.28 -2.49 13.13
CA THR A 155 -1.83 -3.35 14.23
C THR A 155 -2.39 -2.90 15.58
N ARG A 156 -2.54 -3.84 16.51
CA ARG A 156 -2.97 -3.58 17.91
C ARG A 156 -1.97 -4.15 18.90
N ASP A 157 -1.93 -3.62 20.13
CA ASP A 157 -1.18 -4.27 21.21
C ASP A 157 -1.94 -5.50 21.72
N MET A 158 -1.20 -6.56 22.07
CA MET A 158 -1.78 -7.67 22.84
C MET A 158 -2.23 -7.17 24.22
N ARG A 159 -3.37 -7.66 24.70
CA ARG A 159 -3.94 -7.32 26.01
C ARG A 159 -4.47 -8.57 26.68
#